data_AF-A0A429AX03-F1
#
_entry.id   AF-A0A429AX03-F1
#
_cell.length_a   1.000
_cell.length_b   1.000
_cell.length_c   1.000
_cell.angle_alpha   90.00
_cell.angle_beta   90.00
_cell.angle_gamma   90.00
#
_symmetry.space_group_name_H-M   'P 1'
#
loop_
_entity.id
_entity.type
_entity.pdbx_description
1 polymer ?
#
loop_
_entity_poly.entity_id
_entity_poly.type
_entity_poly.pdbx_seq_one_letter_code
_entity_poly.pdbx_strand_id
1 'polypeptide(L)'
;MTDDPLERLSAAARRIRELAHERPPTGLSHKDADDDAGTIDTDGALGFDPFPLLGAFQRHGVRVVVIGQVAGIMHGSTELTGDLDVLWDGTPAHAPALAAAFASVGARLTGETGEPLPLRPESFLRPKVPFTSPGAGGDCCTPALPWGGLPVRECFDRAVTAVSPSGLAVHYVSREDLVRMRRALGRPKDLRRADELAPPAPAPNA
;
A
#
# COMPACT_ATOMS: atom_id res chain seq x y z
N MET A 1 2.53 -18.83 -12.55
CA MET A 1 2.51 -17.75 -11.54
C MET A 1 2.73 -18.41 -10.20
N THR A 2 3.62 -17.89 -9.34
CA THR A 2 3.75 -18.46 -8.00
C THR A 2 2.45 -18.25 -7.23
N ASP A 3 2.03 -19.24 -6.45
CA ASP A 3 0.87 -19.14 -5.56
C ASP A 3 1.15 -18.35 -4.27
N ASP A 4 2.42 -18.08 -3.94
CA ASP A 4 2.81 -17.31 -2.75
C ASP A 4 2.68 -15.79 -2.97
N PRO A 5 1.84 -15.07 -2.18
CA PRO A 5 1.71 -13.62 -2.23
C PRO A 5 3.01 -12.84 -2.05
N LEU A 6 3.94 -13.31 -1.21
CA LEU A 6 5.22 -12.62 -0.95
C LEU A 6 6.24 -12.85 -2.05
N GLU A 7 6.21 -14.00 -2.72
CA GLU A 7 7.00 -14.21 -3.94
C GLU A 7 6.50 -13.32 -5.08
N ARG A 8 5.17 -13.17 -5.23
CA ARG A 8 4.59 -12.22 -6.21
C ARG A 8 5.07 -10.79 -5.94
N LEU A 9 5.02 -10.35 -4.69
CA LEU A 9 5.51 -9.02 -4.30
C LEU A 9 7.01 -8.86 -4.56
N SER A 10 7.82 -9.88 -4.23
CA SER A 10 9.26 -9.87 -4.48
C SER A 10 9.59 -9.78 -5.97
N ALA A 11 8.89 -10.57 -6.80
CA ALA A 11 9.04 -10.56 -8.25
C ALA A 11 8.61 -9.21 -8.85
N ALA A 12 7.49 -8.65 -8.40
CA ALA A 12 7.01 -7.34 -8.83
C ALA A 12 7.99 -6.23 -8.45
N ALA A 13 8.49 -6.20 -7.21
CA ALA A 13 9.45 -5.19 -6.77
C ALA A 13 10.74 -5.22 -7.61
N ARG A 14 11.26 -6.42 -7.92
CA ARG A 14 12.38 -6.58 -8.85
C ARG A 14 12.04 -6.00 -10.24
N ARG A 15 10.87 -6.34 -10.78
CA ARG A 15 10.44 -5.87 -12.10
C ARG A 15 10.25 -4.35 -12.16
N ILE A 16 9.67 -3.76 -11.11
CA ILE A 16 9.49 -2.30 -10.98
C ILE A 16 10.85 -1.60 -11.03
N ARG A 17 11.83 -2.07 -10.25
CA ARG A 17 13.18 -1.51 -10.27
C ARG A 17 13.86 -1.64 -11.63
N GLU A 18 13.72 -2.79 -12.29
CA GLU A 18 14.27 -3.01 -13.64
C GLU A 18 13.68 -2.01 -14.65
N LEU A 19 12.35 -1.79 -14.62
CA LEU A 19 11.68 -0.85 -15.50
C LEU A 19 12.04 0.62 -15.21
N ALA A 20 12.26 0.96 -13.95
CA ALA A 20 12.57 2.32 -13.53
C ALA A 20 14.06 2.68 -13.67
N HIS A 21 14.96 1.70 -13.71
CA HIS A 21 16.42 1.91 -13.62
C HIS A 21 17.00 2.88 -14.65
N GLU A 22 16.47 2.90 -15.88
CA GLU A 22 16.98 3.74 -16.96
C GLU A 22 16.32 5.12 -17.02
N ARG A 23 15.31 5.38 -16.17
CA ARG A 23 14.54 6.63 -16.20
C ARG A 23 15.23 7.68 -15.31
N PRO A 24 15.49 8.89 -15.82
CA PRO A 24 15.93 9.99 -14.95
C PRO A 24 14.82 10.35 -13.95
N PRO A 25 15.16 10.75 -12.71
CA PRO A 25 14.18 11.24 -11.75
C PRO A 25 13.40 12.42 -12.34
N THR A 26 12.08 12.37 -12.21
CA THR A 26 11.15 13.36 -12.75
C THR A 26 10.70 14.39 -11.71
N GLY A 27 10.91 14.09 -10.42
CA GLY A 27 10.38 14.85 -9.29
C GLY A 27 8.92 14.51 -8.96
N LEU A 28 8.26 13.62 -9.73
CA LEU A 28 6.88 13.23 -9.52
C LEU A 28 6.77 12.26 -8.34
N SER A 29 5.84 12.53 -7.44
CA SER A 29 5.49 11.70 -6.28
C SER A 29 4.23 10.87 -6.54
N HIS A 30 3.82 10.01 -5.59
CA HIS A 30 2.57 9.27 -5.71
C HIS A 30 1.32 10.15 -5.78
N LYS A 31 1.42 11.41 -5.34
CA LYS A 31 0.33 12.39 -5.48
C LYS A 31 0.14 12.88 -6.92
N ASP A 32 1.19 12.78 -7.73
CA ASP A 32 1.20 13.20 -9.13
C ASP A 32 0.84 12.03 -10.08
N ALA A 33 0.40 10.91 -9.51
CA ALA A 33 0.09 9.70 -10.23
C ALA A 33 -1.06 9.90 -11.22
N ASP A 34 -0.79 9.57 -12.47
CA ASP A 34 -1.80 9.56 -13.52
C ASP A 34 -2.94 8.60 -13.17
N ASP A 35 -4.16 8.98 -13.53
CA ASP A 35 -5.37 8.21 -13.21
C ASP A 35 -5.56 6.95 -14.07
N ASP A 36 -4.77 6.81 -15.14
CA ASP A 36 -4.69 5.60 -15.96
C ASP A 36 -3.48 4.74 -15.60
N ALA A 37 -2.26 5.30 -15.57
CA ALA A 37 -1.01 4.56 -15.34
C ALA A 37 -0.70 4.28 -13.85
N GLY A 38 -1.16 5.15 -12.94
CA GLY A 38 -0.84 5.06 -11.51
C GLY A 38 0.57 5.53 -11.16
N THR A 39 1.18 4.94 -10.13
CA THR A 39 2.47 5.40 -9.58
C THR A 39 3.70 4.80 -10.25
N ILE A 40 3.54 3.86 -11.18
CA ILE A 40 4.68 3.23 -11.88
C ILE A 40 5.53 4.26 -12.65
N ASP A 41 4.90 5.34 -13.10
CA ASP A 41 5.55 6.43 -13.83
C ASP A 41 6.15 7.52 -12.92
N THR A 42 5.97 7.40 -11.60
CA THR A 42 6.47 8.34 -10.59
C THR A 42 7.81 7.89 -10.02
N ASP A 43 8.54 8.80 -9.36
CA ASP A 43 9.85 8.49 -8.76
C ASP A 43 9.76 7.47 -7.62
N GLY A 44 8.55 7.15 -7.12
CA GLY A 44 8.34 6.04 -6.18
C GLY A 44 8.78 4.67 -6.73
N ALA A 45 8.75 4.48 -8.05
CA ALA A 45 9.22 3.26 -8.68
C ALA A 45 10.76 3.10 -8.63
N LEU A 46 11.50 4.21 -8.47
CA LEU A 46 12.97 4.19 -8.42
C LEU A 46 13.44 3.53 -7.11
N GLY A 47 14.06 2.36 -7.24
CA GLY A 47 14.55 1.62 -6.09
C GLY A 47 13.44 1.02 -5.23
N PHE A 48 12.21 0.87 -5.75
CA PHE A 48 11.08 0.32 -5.01
C PHE A 48 11.41 -1.03 -4.35
N ASP A 49 11.36 -1.05 -3.03
CA ASP A 49 11.57 -2.18 -2.14
C ASP A 49 10.74 -1.95 -0.85
N PRO A 50 9.53 -2.54 -0.74
CA PRO A 50 8.66 -2.33 0.41
C PRO A 50 9.06 -3.15 1.64
N PHE A 51 9.91 -4.16 1.49
CA PHE A 51 10.21 -5.14 2.54
C PHE A 51 10.87 -4.55 3.80
N PRO A 52 11.78 -3.55 3.71
CA PRO A 52 12.35 -2.92 4.90
C PRO A 52 11.29 -2.30 5.84
N LEU A 53 10.30 -1.60 5.26
CA LEU A 53 9.21 -0.97 6.02
C LEU A 53 8.20 -2.01 6.52
N LEU A 54 7.83 -2.99 5.69
CA LEU A 54 6.96 -4.11 6.13
C LEU A 54 7.58 -4.88 7.30
N GLY A 55 8.89 -5.17 7.24
CA GLY A 55 9.62 -5.79 8.33
C GLY A 55 9.72 -4.90 9.57
N ALA A 56 9.76 -3.58 9.41
CA ALA A 56 9.74 -2.65 10.54
C ALA A 56 8.42 -2.72 11.31
N PHE A 57 7.28 -2.77 10.61
CA PHE A 57 5.98 -2.92 11.27
C PHE A 57 5.92 -4.19 12.14
N GLN A 58 6.37 -5.33 11.62
CA GLN A 58 6.46 -6.56 12.41
C GLN A 58 7.38 -6.42 13.63
N ARG A 59 8.61 -5.91 13.46
CA ARG A 59 9.59 -5.78 14.55
C ARG A 59 9.09 -4.89 15.69
N HIS A 60 8.28 -3.88 15.37
CA HIS A 60 7.71 -2.96 16.34
C HIS A 60 6.32 -3.38 16.85
N GLY A 61 5.81 -4.55 16.43
CA GLY A 61 4.51 -5.05 16.87
C GLY A 61 3.32 -4.21 16.37
N VAL A 62 3.48 -3.56 15.22
CA VAL A 62 2.47 -2.67 14.65
C VAL A 62 1.55 -3.49 13.75
N ARG A 63 0.24 -3.48 14.05
CA ARG A 63 -0.78 -4.04 13.16
C ARG A 63 -1.12 -3.03 12.06
N VAL A 64 -0.55 -3.25 10.89
CA VAL A 64 -0.95 -2.56 9.65
C VAL A 64 -1.52 -3.55 8.66
N VAL A 65 -2.41 -3.08 7.79
CA VAL A 65 -2.93 -3.84 6.65
C VAL A 65 -2.46 -3.13 5.38
N VAL A 66 -1.70 -3.83 4.54
CA VAL A 66 -1.34 -3.34 3.20
C VAL A 66 -2.59 -3.23 2.34
N ILE A 67 -2.76 -2.08 1.70
CA ILE A 67 -3.87 -1.78 0.79
C ILE A 67 -3.31 -1.40 -0.60
N GLY A 68 -4.14 -0.78 -1.45
CA GLY A 68 -3.67 -0.25 -2.73
C GLY A 68 -3.20 -1.32 -3.70
N GLN A 69 -2.27 -0.96 -4.59
CA GLN A 69 -1.82 -1.86 -5.65
C GLN A 69 -0.82 -2.92 -5.17
N VAL A 70 -0.08 -2.69 -4.07
CA VAL A 70 0.73 -3.74 -3.43
C VAL A 70 -0.14 -4.90 -2.98
N ALA A 71 -1.29 -4.64 -2.34
CA ALA A 71 -2.25 -5.69 -2.01
C ALA A 71 -2.81 -6.37 -3.28
N GLY A 72 -3.01 -5.61 -4.36
CA GLY A 72 -3.40 -6.15 -5.67
C GLY A 72 -2.40 -7.16 -6.21
N ILE A 73 -1.11 -6.83 -6.21
CA ILE A 73 0.00 -7.70 -6.62
C ILE A 73 0.03 -8.97 -5.77
N MET A 74 -0.14 -8.85 -4.45
CA MET A 74 -0.23 -10.01 -3.55
C MET A 74 -1.42 -10.93 -3.91
N HIS A 75 -2.53 -10.34 -4.37
CA HIS A 75 -3.68 -11.08 -4.92
C HIS A 75 -3.50 -11.56 -6.36
N GLY A 76 -2.37 -11.29 -7.02
CA GLY A 76 -2.07 -11.77 -8.38
C GLY A 76 -2.36 -10.78 -9.50
N SER A 77 -2.60 -9.50 -9.19
CA SER A 77 -2.66 -8.44 -10.20
C SER A 77 -1.34 -8.32 -10.95
N THR A 78 -1.44 -8.11 -12.26
CA THR A 78 -0.30 -7.90 -13.16
C THR A 78 0.07 -6.43 -13.30
N GLU A 79 -0.79 -5.51 -12.85
CA GLU A 79 -0.50 -4.08 -12.81
C GLU A 79 0.54 -3.75 -11.73
N LEU A 80 1.59 -3.01 -12.11
CA LEU A 80 2.67 -2.60 -11.21
C LEU A 80 2.40 -1.24 -10.55
N THR A 81 3.17 -0.92 -9.52
CA THR A 81 3.02 0.31 -8.73
C THR A 81 4.38 0.76 -8.18
N GLY A 82 4.52 2.05 -7.91
CA GLY A 82 5.71 2.63 -7.28
C GLY A 82 5.51 3.05 -5.81
N ASP A 83 4.35 2.74 -5.22
CA ASP A 83 3.97 3.17 -3.88
C ASP A 83 3.58 2.01 -2.96
N LEU A 84 3.61 2.27 -1.66
CA LEU A 84 3.14 1.38 -0.61
C LEU A 84 2.11 2.10 0.25
N ASP A 85 0.85 1.71 0.11
CA ASP A 85 -0.24 2.21 0.94
C ASP A 85 -0.56 1.24 2.07
N VAL A 86 -0.76 1.78 3.27
CA VAL A 86 -1.08 0.99 4.47
C VAL A 86 -2.24 1.60 5.24
N LEU A 87 -3.04 0.75 5.86
CA LEU A 87 -4.11 1.10 6.79
C LEU A 87 -3.74 0.64 8.20
N TRP A 88 -3.78 1.54 9.18
CA TRP A 88 -3.61 1.22 10.60
C TRP A 88 -4.82 1.69 11.42
N ASP A 89 -5.04 1.14 12.61
CA ASP A 89 -6.35 1.25 13.30
C ASP A 89 -6.72 2.66 13.81
N GLY A 90 -5.78 3.60 13.79
CA GLY A 90 -5.98 4.99 14.24
C GLY A 90 -6.05 5.15 15.77
N THR A 91 -5.73 4.12 16.54
CA THR A 91 -5.81 4.12 18.01
C THR A 91 -4.62 4.88 18.59
N PRO A 92 -4.83 5.94 19.39
CA PRO A 92 -3.73 6.74 19.95
C PRO A 92 -2.66 5.93 20.71
N ALA A 93 -3.08 4.87 21.41
CA ALA A 93 -2.17 3.99 22.14
C ALA A 93 -1.17 3.22 21.25
N HIS A 94 -1.51 2.98 19.97
CA HIS A 94 -0.64 2.24 19.04
C HIS A 94 0.28 3.16 18.21
N ALA A 95 -0.01 4.47 18.18
CA ALA A 95 0.76 5.45 17.41
C ALA A 95 2.26 5.52 17.78
N PRO A 96 2.69 5.35 19.05
CA PRO A 96 4.12 5.32 19.39
C PRO A 96 4.90 4.20 18.69
N ALA A 97 4.33 3.00 18.61
CA ALA A 97 4.97 1.87 17.93
C ALA A 97 5.04 2.10 16.40
N LEU A 98 3.98 2.66 15.82
CA LEU A 98 3.95 3.03 14.40
C LEU A 98 5.03 4.08 14.07
N ALA A 99 5.12 5.14 14.87
CA ALA A 99 6.15 6.16 14.70
C ALA A 99 7.56 5.56 14.83
N ALA A 100 7.79 4.68 15.80
CA ALA A 100 9.07 3.98 15.93
C ALA A 100 9.42 3.12 14.71
N ALA A 101 8.43 2.41 14.12
CA ALA A 101 8.63 1.62 12.91
C ALA A 101 9.08 2.49 11.72
N PHE A 102 8.36 3.58 11.44
CA PHE A 102 8.72 4.53 10.39
C PHE A 102 10.09 5.18 10.65
N ALA A 103 10.39 5.56 11.89
CA ALA A 103 11.69 6.13 12.25
C ALA A 103 12.83 5.13 12.03
N SER A 104 12.63 3.84 12.31
CA SER A 104 13.66 2.80 12.17
C SER A 104 14.17 2.61 10.75
N VAL A 105 13.37 2.99 9.74
CA VAL A 105 13.75 2.95 8.32
C VAL A 105 14.12 4.32 7.76
N GLY A 106 14.24 5.34 8.59
CA GLY A 106 14.59 6.70 8.14
C GLY A 106 13.49 7.37 7.33
N ALA A 107 12.22 7.09 7.64
CA ALA A 107 11.10 7.70 6.93
C ALA A 107 11.01 9.22 7.17
N ARG A 108 10.34 9.91 6.25
CA ARG A 108 9.93 11.31 6.34
C ARG A 108 8.43 11.40 6.11
N LEU A 109 7.76 12.24 6.87
CA LEU A 109 6.33 12.49 6.73
C LEU A 109 6.13 13.83 6.04
N THR A 110 5.10 13.92 5.20
CA THR A 110 4.63 15.19 4.65
C THR A 110 3.14 15.35 4.91
N GLY A 111 2.67 16.59 4.94
CA GLY A 111 1.25 16.87 5.01
C GLY A 111 0.59 16.78 3.65
N GLU A 112 -0.70 17.11 3.61
CA GLU A 112 -1.49 17.01 2.38
C GLU A 112 -0.95 17.93 1.29
N THR A 113 -0.44 19.12 1.66
CA THR A 113 0.12 20.09 0.71
C THR A 113 1.62 19.91 0.45
N GLY A 114 2.22 18.86 1.02
CA GLY A 114 3.63 18.48 0.80
C GLY A 114 4.61 19.13 1.77
N GLU A 115 4.12 19.88 2.76
CA GLU A 115 4.92 20.45 3.83
C GLU A 115 5.51 19.35 4.74
N PRO A 116 6.75 19.47 5.23
CA PRO A 116 7.32 18.49 6.14
C PRO A 116 6.50 18.38 7.43
N LEU A 117 6.17 17.15 7.84
CA LEU A 117 5.57 16.86 9.14
C LEU A 117 6.59 16.23 10.10
N PRO A 118 6.51 16.53 11.40
CA PRO A 118 7.37 15.87 12.37
C PRO A 118 7.04 14.38 12.46
N LEU A 119 8.05 13.52 12.47
CA LEU A 119 7.86 12.09 12.69
C LEU A 119 7.61 11.83 14.19
N ARG A 120 6.35 11.94 14.59
CA ARG A 120 5.87 11.77 15.96
C ARG A 120 4.51 11.06 15.97
N PRO A 121 4.11 10.42 17.08
CA PRO A 121 2.86 9.66 17.15
C PRO A 121 1.63 10.47 16.71
N GLU A 122 1.55 11.75 17.08
CA GLU A 122 0.42 12.62 16.80
C GLU A 122 0.23 12.88 15.30
N SER A 123 1.31 12.83 14.52
CA SER A 123 1.24 13.02 13.07
C SER A 123 0.40 11.93 12.41
N PHE A 124 0.48 10.69 12.89
CA PHE A 124 -0.24 9.54 12.33
C PHE A 124 -1.74 9.52 12.63
N LEU A 125 -2.22 10.31 13.60
CA LEU A 125 -3.64 10.39 13.97
C LEU A 125 -4.49 11.15 12.95
N ARG A 126 -3.86 11.69 11.90
CA ARG A 126 -4.56 12.28 10.76
C ARG A 126 -5.32 11.20 9.98
N PRO A 127 -6.37 11.57 9.22
CA PRO A 127 -7.05 10.65 8.31
C PRO A 127 -6.08 9.92 7.37
N LYS A 128 -5.03 10.63 6.94
CA LYS A 128 -3.99 10.14 6.06
C LYS A 128 -2.68 10.91 6.27
N VAL A 129 -1.57 10.20 6.17
CA VAL A 129 -0.22 10.76 6.25
C VAL A 129 0.63 10.21 5.11
N PRO A 130 0.94 11.05 4.11
CA PRO A 130 1.97 10.73 3.12
C PRO A 130 3.34 10.53 3.77
N PHE A 131 4.08 9.54 3.28
CA PHE A 131 5.44 9.27 3.73
C PHE A 131 6.37 8.91 2.58
N THR A 132 7.67 9.07 2.85
CA THR A 132 8.75 8.49 2.04
C THR A 132 9.79 7.84 2.95
N SER A 133 10.48 6.84 2.44
CA SER A 133 11.58 6.12 3.09
C SER A 133 12.47 5.51 2.00
N PRO A 134 13.69 5.05 2.30
CA PRO A 134 14.48 4.29 1.34
C PRO A 134 13.69 3.07 0.84
N GLY A 135 13.40 3.05 -0.47
CA GLY A 135 12.69 1.96 -1.14
C GLY A 135 11.16 2.02 -1.08
N ALA A 136 10.54 2.90 -0.30
CA ALA A 136 9.07 2.97 -0.24
C ALA A 136 8.57 4.38 0.06
N GLY A 137 7.54 4.81 -0.67
CA GLY A 137 6.71 5.97 -0.35
C GLY A 137 5.25 5.66 -0.64
N GLY A 138 4.33 6.42 -0.06
CA GLY A 138 2.89 6.20 -0.23
C GLY A 138 2.10 6.84 0.90
N ASP A 139 0.89 6.33 1.13
CA ASP A 139 -0.01 6.85 2.15
C ASP A 139 -0.18 5.89 3.34
N CYS A 140 -0.03 6.43 4.55
CA CYS A 140 -0.42 5.77 5.80
C CYS A 140 -1.80 6.29 6.23
N CYS A 141 -2.83 5.48 6.07
CA CYS A 141 -4.23 5.85 6.25
C CYS A 141 -4.81 5.34 7.58
N THR A 142 -5.83 6.02 8.08
CA THR A 142 -6.65 5.57 9.22
C THR A 142 -8.11 5.33 8.78
N PRO A 143 -8.92 4.65 9.60
CA PRO A 143 -10.36 4.59 9.41
C PRO A 143 -11.09 5.95 9.41
N ALA A 144 -10.42 7.04 9.81
CA ALA A 144 -11.01 8.38 9.79
C ALA A 144 -11.02 9.05 8.41
N LEU A 145 -10.30 8.49 7.42
CA LEU A 145 -10.40 8.93 6.01
C LEU A 145 -11.83 8.69 5.48
N PRO A 146 -12.37 9.54 4.58
CA PRO A 146 -13.70 9.32 4.01
C PRO A 146 -13.69 8.17 2.98
N TRP A 147 -13.80 6.93 3.47
CA TRP A 147 -13.77 5.69 2.67
C TRP A 147 -15.04 5.41 1.85
N GLY A 148 -15.79 6.43 1.42
CA GLY A 148 -17.00 6.24 0.61
C GLY A 148 -18.07 5.36 1.26
N GLY A 149 -18.18 5.38 2.60
CA GLY A 149 -19.12 4.56 3.37
C GLY A 149 -18.67 3.12 3.63
N LEU A 150 -17.48 2.72 3.20
CA LEU A 150 -16.95 1.38 3.46
C LEU A 150 -16.58 1.19 4.94
N PRO A 151 -16.94 0.05 5.57
CA PRO A 151 -16.60 -0.24 6.96
C PRO A 151 -15.15 -0.73 7.08
N VAL A 152 -14.16 0.13 6.81
CA VAL A 152 -12.75 -0.28 6.72
C VAL A 152 -12.13 -0.76 8.03
N ARG A 153 -12.77 -0.47 9.18
CA ARG A 153 -12.37 -1.06 10.47
C ARG A 153 -12.51 -2.58 10.46
N GLU A 154 -13.48 -3.11 9.74
CA GLU A 154 -13.69 -4.56 9.66
C GLU A 154 -12.67 -5.25 8.74
N CYS A 155 -11.96 -4.49 7.88
CA CYS A 155 -10.91 -5.04 7.03
C CYS A 155 -9.75 -5.62 7.86
N PHE A 156 -9.54 -5.14 9.09
CA PHE A 156 -8.53 -5.71 9.98
C PHE A 156 -8.84 -7.16 10.35
N ASP A 157 -10.11 -7.49 10.55
CA ASP A 157 -10.55 -8.85 10.95
C ASP A 157 -10.61 -9.80 9.75
N ARG A 158 -10.83 -9.25 8.56
CA ARG A 158 -10.84 -9.99 7.28
C ARG A 158 -9.47 -10.01 6.57
N ALA A 159 -8.45 -9.37 7.14
CA ALA A 159 -7.14 -9.27 6.52
C ALA A 159 -6.52 -10.66 6.27
N VAL A 160 -5.89 -10.82 5.11
CA VAL A 160 -5.14 -12.02 4.78
C VAL A 160 -3.71 -11.86 5.28
N THR A 161 -3.11 -12.94 5.77
CA THR A 161 -1.72 -12.94 6.24
C THR A 161 -0.88 -13.85 5.35
N ALA A 162 0.19 -13.30 4.78
CA ALA A 162 1.22 -14.08 4.10
C ALA A 162 2.48 -14.10 4.97
N VAL A 163 3.16 -15.25 5.04
CA VAL A 163 4.35 -15.44 5.88
C VAL A 163 5.48 -15.98 5.01
N SER A 164 6.62 -15.27 4.99
CA SER A 164 7.79 -15.72 4.23
C SER A 164 8.49 -16.89 4.92
N PRO A 165 9.35 -17.65 4.20
CA PRO A 165 10.23 -18.63 4.83
C PRO A 165 11.17 -18.03 5.90
N SER A 166 11.47 -16.73 5.82
CA SER A 166 12.26 -16.00 6.81
C SER A 166 11.45 -15.51 8.03
N GLY A 167 10.15 -15.81 8.08
CA GLY A 167 9.26 -15.44 9.19
C GLY A 167 8.72 -14.02 9.15
N LEU A 168 8.81 -13.32 8.00
CA LEU A 168 8.13 -12.04 7.81
C LEU A 168 6.65 -12.29 7.53
N ALA A 169 5.79 -11.87 8.45
CA ALA A 169 4.35 -11.82 8.28
C ALA A 169 3.92 -10.44 7.74
N VAL A 170 3.15 -10.46 6.66
CA VAL A 170 2.53 -9.27 6.07
C VAL A 170 1.03 -9.46 6.05
N HIS A 171 0.30 -8.54 6.68
CA HIS A 171 -1.15 -8.48 6.59
C HIS A 171 -1.55 -7.56 5.46
N TYR A 172 -2.49 -7.99 4.63
CA TYR A 172 -2.98 -7.23 3.49
C TYR A 172 -4.49 -7.42 3.35
N VAL A 173 -5.15 -6.41 2.80
CA VAL A 173 -6.61 -6.36 2.71
C VAL A 173 -7.14 -7.56 1.92
N SER A 174 -8.31 -8.08 2.32
CA SER A 174 -8.98 -9.16 1.60
C SER A 174 -9.22 -8.75 0.14
N ARG A 175 -9.26 -9.73 -0.78
CA ARG A 175 -9.52 -9.45 -2.20
C ARG A 175 -10.87 -8.74 -2.38
N GLU A 176 -11.88 -9.18 -1.66
CA GLU A 176 -13.24 -8.62 -1.71
C GLU A 176 -13.26 -7.16 -1.21
N ASP A 177 -12.62 -6.87 -0.09
CA ASP A 177 -12.54 -5.51 0.43
C ASP A 177 -11.70 -4.60 -0.49
N LEU A 178 -10.63 -5.12 -1.11
CA LEU A 178 -9.85 -4.36 -2.09
C LEU A 178 -10.68 -3.98 -3.32
N VAL A 179 -11.47 -4.90 -3.85
CA VAL A 179 -12.40 -4.63 -4.96
C VAL A 179 -13.44 -3.58 -4.56
N ARG A 180 -13.98 -3.66 -3.34
CA ARG A 180 -14.92 -2.65 -2.82
C ARG A 180 -14.27 -1.27 -2.69
N MET A 181 -13.06 -1.19 -2.12
CA MET A 181 -12.30 0.05 -2.00
C MET A 181 -12.08 0.71 -3.37
N ARG A 182 -11.65 -0.06 -4.37
CA ARG A 182 -11.42 0.43 -5.73
C ARG A 182 -12.70 0.94 -6.40
N ARG A 183 -13.81 0.21 -6.26
CA ARG A 183 -15.12 0.64 -6.78
C ARG A 183 -15.63 1.91 -6.12
N ALA A 184 -15.37 2.10 -4.82
CA ALA A 184 -15.74 3.33 -4.12
C ALA A 184 -14.90 4.54 -4.55
N LEU A 185 -13.62 4.35 -4.91
CA LEU A 185 -12.75 5.41 -5.44
C LEU A 185 -13.13 5.80 -6.88
N GLY A 186 -13.47 4.83 -7.72
CA GLY A 186 -14.08 5.07 -9.04
C GLY A 186 -13.18 5.68 -10.11
N ARG A 187 -11.88 5.86 -9.87
CA ARG A 187 -10.93 6.33 -10.91
C ARG A 187 -10.77 5.25 -12.00
N PRO A 188 -10.47 5.61 -13.25
CA PRO A 188 -10.30 4.65 -14.35
C PRO A 188 -9.38 3.46 -14.02
N LYS A 189 -8.18 3.71 -13.48
CA LYS A 189 -7.29 2.64 -13.01
C LYS A 189 -7.89 1.76 -11.92
N ASP A 190 -8.62 2.33 -10.96
CA ASP A 190 -9.19 1.57 -9.86
C ASP A 190 -10.28 0.61 -10.35
N LEU A 191 -11.14 1.06 -11.25
CA LEU A 191 -12.19 0.23 -11.83
C LEU A 191 -11.59 -0.93 -12.64
N ARG A 192 -10.63 -0.65 -13.53
CA ARG A 192 -9.93 -1.70 -14.30
C ARG A 192 -9.24 -2.72 -13.39
N ARG A 193 -8.54 -2.24 -12.36
CA ARG A 193 -7.88 -3.09 -11.35
C ARG A 193 -8.87 -3.86 -10.49
N ALA A 194 -10.08 -3.34 -10.26
CA ALA A 194 -11.15 -4.06 -9.58
C ALA A 194 -11.68 -5.20 -10.45
N ASP A 195 -11.83 -4.97 -11.76
CA ASP A 195 -12.31 -5.96 -12.71
C ASP A 195 -11.29 -7.10 -12.92
N GLU A 196 -9.98 -6.79 -12.93
CA GLU A 196 -8.92 -7.81 -12.99
C GLU A 196 -8.97 -8.80 -11.81
N LEU A 197 -9.32 -8.31 -10.61
CA LEU A 197 -9.35 -9.11 -9.39
C LEU A 197 -10.73 -9.68 -9.06
N ALA A 198 -11.80 -9.18 -9.69
CA ALA A 198 -13.13 -9.69 -9.46
C ALA A 198 -13.22 -11.16 -9.93
N PRO A 199 -13.99 -12.00 -9.22
CA PRO A 199 -14.28 -13.33 -9.74
C PRO A 199 -14.95 -13.20 -11.12
N PRO A 200 -14.71 -14.16 -12.04
CA PRO A 200 -15.37 -14.14 -13.34
C PRO A 200 -16.88 -14.06 -13.16
N ALA A 201 -17.54 -13.26 -13.99
CA ALA A 201 -18.99 -13.14 -13.95
C ALA A 201 -19.61 -14.55 -14.06
N PRO A 202 -20.68 -14.86 -13.31
CA PRO A 202 -21.39 -16.11 -13.49
C PRO A 202 -21.81 -16.22 -14.97
N ALA A 203 -21.57 -17.39 -15.57
CA ALA A 203 -21.99 -17.63 -16.95
C ALA A 203 -23.49 -17.34 -17.08
N PRO A 204 -23.95 -16.68 -18.16
CA PRO A 204 -25.38 -16.50 -18.37
C PRO A 204 -26.03 -17.89 -18.37
N ASN A 205 -27.07 -18.07 -17.56
CA ASN A 205 -27.86 -19.30 -17.55
C ASN A 205 -28.30 -19.59 -19.00
N ALA A 206 -27.85 -20.72 -19.53
CA ALA A 206 -28.24 -21.24 -20.83
C ALA A 206 -29.69 -21.71 -20.83
#